data_AF-L0F7Z9-F1
#
_entry.id   AF-L0F7Z9-F1
#
_cell.length_a   1.000
_cell.length_b   1.000
_cell.length_c   1.000
_cell.angle_alpha   90.00
_cell.angle_beta   90.00
_cell.angle_gamma   90.00
#
_symmetry.space_group_name_H-M   'P 1'
#
loop_
_entity.id
_entity.type
_entity.pdbx_description
1 polymer ?
#
loop_
_entity_poly.entity_id
_entity_poly.type
_entity_poly.pdbx_seq_one_letter_code
_entity_poly.pdbx_strand_id
1 'polypeptide(L)'
;MSKVFSIIGLETNTGIQDVGLMGGIPQAEDIQKSRLYKELVEDCGGSEYIMVAVKSYRYGEGEPEDAMTEDLDWLKARPDFLLSEAVTHLQTKSFAILYPDQGMQMNM
;
A
#
# COMPACT_ATOMS: atom_id res chain seq x y z
N MET A 1 -8.44 21.81 -2.73
CA MET A 1 -8.63 20.72 -1.76
C MET A 1 -7.36 19.94 -1.72
N SER A 2 -6.89 19.62 -0.51
CA SER A 2 -5.67 18.86 -0.35
C SER A 2 -6.01 17.37 -0.40
N LYS A 3 -5.16 16.57 -1.03
CA LYS A 3 -5.35 15.12 -1.14
C LYS A 3 -4.21 14.38 -0.48
N VAL A 4 -4.55 13.28 0.18
CA VAL A 4 -3.62 12.39 0.88
C VAL A 4 -3.61 11.04 0.17
N PHE A 5 -2.43 10.53 -0.11
CA PHE A 5 -2.24 9.22 -0.72
C PHE A 5 -1.01 8.54 -0.12
N SER A 6 -0.89 7.24 -0.34
CA SER A 6 0.24 6.45 0.09
C SER A 6 0.78 5.57 -1.01
N ILE A 7 2.10 5.48 -1.10
CA ILE A 7 2.82 4.48 -1.89
C ILE A 7 3.02 3.27 -0.98
N ILE A 8 2.54 2.11 -1.43
CA ILE A 8 2.62 0.84 -0.74
C ILE A 8 3.59 -0.05 -1.49
N GLY A 9 4.69 -0.42 -0.84
CA GLY A 9 5.58 -1.47 -1.30
C GLY A 9 5.32 -2.74 -0.52
N LEU A 10 5.12 -3.84 -1.22
CA LEU A 10 4.98 -5.18 -0.66
C LEU A 10 6.17 -6.02 -1.10
N GLU A 11 6.77 -6.75 -0.17
CA GLU A 11 7.84 -7.70 -0.44
C GLU A 11 7.59 -8.98 0.35
N THR A 12 7.63 -10.11 -0.34
CA THR A 12 7.46 -11.43 0.27
C THR A 12 8.82 -12.00 0.67
N ASN A 13 8.83 -12.94 1.61
CA ASN A 13 10.07 -13.62 2.01
C ASN A 13 10.71 -14.44 0.87
N THR A 14 9.95 -14.76 -0.19
CA THR A 14 10.44 -15.44 -1.41
C THR A 14 11.10 -14.48 -2.40
N GLY A 15 11.07 -13.17 -2.14
CA GLY A 15 11.68 -12.13 -2.98
C GLY A 15 10.76 -11.56 -4.06
N ILE A 16 9.48 -11.94 -4.10
CA ILE A 16 8.49 -11.32 -4.99
C ILE A 16 8.07 -9.98 -4.39
N GLN A 17 8.09 -8.93 -5.21
CA GLN A 17 7.76 -7.57 -4.83
C GLN A 17 6.63 -7.02 -5.68
N ASP A 18 5.78 -6.18 -5.10
CA ASP A 18 4.80 -5.39 -5.82
C ASP A 18 4.64 -3.99 -5.22
N VAL A 19 4.23 -3.02 -6.04
CA VAL A 19 4.09 -1.61 -5.64
C VAL A 19 2.77 -1.04 -6.14
N GLY A 20 2.08 -0.32 -5.25
CA GLY A 20 0.80 0.30 -5.57
C GLY A 20 0.59 1.63 -4.88
N LEU A 21 -0.48 2.32 -5.30
CA LEU A 21 -0.97 3.54 -4.68
C LEU A 21 -2.29 3.25 -3.95
N MET A 22 -2.49 3.87 -2.79
CA MET A 22 -3.75 3.86 -2.06
C MET A 22 -4.12 5.26 -1.59
N GLY A 23 -5.42 5.53 -1.47
CA GLY A 23 -5.92 6.76 -0.87
C GLY A 23 -5.62 6.81 0.63
N GLY A 24 -5.34 8.00 1.13
CA GLY A 24 -5.15 8.24 2.55
C GLY A 24 -3.89 7.59 3.14
N ILE A 25 -3.99 7.26 4.43
CA ILE A 25 -2.93 6.62 5.23
C ILE A 25 -3.43 5.23 5.65
N PRO A 26 -3.26 4.20 4.80
CA PRO A 26 -3.85 2.90 5.06
C PRO A 26 -3.17 2.19 6.23
N GLN A 27 -3.97 1.46 7.01
CA GLN A 27 -3.48 0.53 8.03
C GLN A 27 -3.28 -0.87 7.43
N ALA A 28 -2.75 -1.79 8.24
CA ALA A 28 -2.53 -3.18 7.84
C ALA A 28 -3.80 -3.83 7.28
N GLU A 29 -4.95 -3.63 7.94
CA GLU A 29 -6.23 -4.20 7.53
C GLU A 29 -6.71 -3.68 6.16
N ASP A 30 -6.47 -2.40 5.87
CA ASP A 30 -6.83 -1.80 4.57
C ASP A 30 -5.99 -2.41 3.45
N ILE A 31 -4.69 -2.59 3.71
CA ILE A 31 -3.75 -3.19 2.76
C ILE A 31 -4.11 -4.66 2.53
N GLN A 32 -4.43 -5.43 3.56
CA GLN A 32 -4.85 -6.83 3.41
C GLN A 32 -6.15 -6.99 2.60
N LYS A 33 -7.05 -6.00 2.65
CA LYS A 33 -8.29 -5.99 1.84
C LYS A 33 -8.06 -5.52 0.40
N SER A 34 -6.94 -4.83 0.15
CA SER A 34 -6.60 -4.26 -1.16
C SER A 34 -6.38 -5.34 -2.22
N ARG A 35 -6.60 -4.94 -3.48
CA ARG A 35 -6.34 -5.80 -4.63
C ARG A 35 -4.84 -6.13 -4.76
N LEU A 36 -3.96 -5.14 -4.53
CA LEU A 36 -2.51 -5.27 -4.55
C LEU A 36 -2.02 -6.43 -3.66
N TYR A 37 -2.50 -6.48 -2.42
CA TYR A 37 -2.12 -7.55 -1.51
C TYR A 37 -2.62 -8.91 -1.97
N LYS A 38 -3.88 -9.00 -2.43
CA LYS A 38 -4.48 -10.27 -2.88
C LYS A 38 -3.77 -10.84 -4.10
N GLU A 39 -3.49 -10.01 -5.10
CA GLU A 39 -2.75 -10.43 -6.30
C GLU A 39 -1.37 -10.97 -5.93
N LEU A 40 -0.62 -10.25 -5.08
CA LEU A 40 0.69 -10.72 -4.60
C LEU A 40 0.60 -12.05 -3.83
N VAL A 41 -0.42 -12.21 -2.97
CA VAL A 41 -0.66 -13.46 -2.21
C VAL A 41 -0.89 -14.63 -3.17
N GLU A 42 -1.72 -14.43 -4.19
CA GLU A 42 -2.04 -15.45 -5.19
C GLU A 42 -0.81 -15.86 -5.99
N ASP A 43 0.03 -14.88 -6.37
CA ASP A 43 1.28 -15.12 -7.12
C ASP A 43 2.37 -15.81 -6.28
N CYS A 44 2.40 -15.55 -4.96
CA CYS A 44 3.45 -16.10 -4.08
C CYS A 44 3.24 -17.55 -3.67
N GLY A 45 2.03 -18.12 -3.80
CA GLY A 45 1.71 -19.53 -3.56
C GLY A 45 2.01 -20.10 -2.15
N GLY A 46 2.58 -19.31 -1.23
CA GLY A 46 3.00 -19.77 0.11
C GLY A 46 4.09 -18.92 0.76
N SER A 47 3.87 -17.61 0.90
CA SER A 47 4.76 -16.74 1.67
C SER A 47 4.49 -16.89 3.18
N GLU A 48 5.54 -16.87 4.01
CA GLU A 48 5.39 -16.90 5.47
C GLU A 48 4.96 -15.52 6.01
N TYR A 49 5.47 -14.47 5.38
CA TYR A 49 5.17 -13.08 5.73
C TYR A 49 5.37 -12.14 4.55
N ILE A 50 4.63 -11.04 4.56
CA ILE A 50 4.79 -9.94 3.61
C ILE A 50 5.29 -8.73 4.39
N MET A 51 6.47 -8.24 4.05
CA MET A 51 6.93 -6.93 4.48
C MET A 51 6.19 -5.86 3.71
N VAL A 52 5.66 -4.89 4.46
CA VAL A 52 4.89 -3.77 3.95
C VAL A 52 5.62 -2.50 4.29
N ALA A 53 5.90 -1.70 3.27
CA ALA A 53 6.42 -0.34 3.40
C ALA A 53 5.36 0.66 2.91
N VAL A 54 4.91 1.53 3.79
CA VAL A 54 3.93 2.58 3.51
C VAL A 54 4.62 3.93 3.59
N LYS A 55 4.58 4.69 2.50
CA LYS A 55 5.01 6.09 2.48
C LYS A 55 3.83 6.96 2.13
N SER A 56 3.41 7.81 3.06
CA SER A 56 2.24 8.67 2.91
C SER A 56 2.64 10.10 2.56
N TYR A 57 1.85 10.71 1.69
CA TYR A 57 2.11 12.00 1.11
C TYR A 57 0.83 12.83 1.02
N ARG A 58 1.03 14.14 0.85
CA ARG A 58 -0.02 15.13 0.66
C ARG A 58 0.32 16.00 -0.55
N TYR A 59 -0.68 16.36 -1.35
CA TYR A 59 -0.55 17.41 -2.36
C TYR A 59 -1.77 18.33 -2.37
N GLY A 60 -1.58 19.55 -2.88
CA GLY A 60 -2.62 20.57 -2.95
C GLY A 60 -2.88 21.30 -1.63
N GLU A 61 -3.69 22.35 -1.71
CA GLU A 61 -4.00 23.25 -0.60
C GLU A 61 -5.41 23.04 -0.03
N GLY A 62 -5.57 23.30 1.27
CA GLY A 62 -6.84 23.19 2.00
C GLY A 62 -6.90 22.00 2.96
N GLU A 63 -8.12 21.65 3.40
CA GLU A 63 -8.36 20.50 4.28
C GLU A 63 -7.95 19.19 3.59
N PRO A 64 -7.25 18.28 4.28
CA PRO A 64 -6.80 17.01 3.70
C PRO A 64 -7.95 16.01 3.62
N GLU A 65 -8.14 15.45 2.43
CA GLU A 65 -9.04 14.34 2.16
C GLU A 65 -8.26 13.17 1.55
N ASP A 66 -8.79 11.96 1.68
CA ASP A 66 -8.21 10.80 1.02
C ASP A 66 -8.35 10.92 -0.50
N ALA A 67 -7.27 10.59 -1.22
CA ALA A 67 -7.25 10.54 -2.67
C ALA A 67 -8.20 9.43 -3.16
N MET A 68 -9.06 9.76 -4.12
CA MET A 68 -10.02 8.83 -4.72
C MET A 68 -9.38 8.06 -5.88
N THR A 69 -10.07 7.07 -6.43
CA THR A 69 -9.57 6.27 -7.56
C THR A 69 -9.08 7.13 -8.73
N GLU A 70 -9.83 8.17 -9.12
CA GLU A 70 -9.46 9.08 -10.20
C GLU A 70 -8.15 9.84 -9.91
N ASP A 71 -7.94 10.25 -8.66
CA ASP A 71 -6.70 10.89 -8.21
C ASP A 71 -5.52 9.89 -8.31
N LEU A 72 -5.73 8.65 -7.87
CA LEU A 72 -4.70 7.61 -7.88
C LEU A 72 -4.31 7.22 -9.32
N ASP A 73 -5.27 7.12 -10.24
CA ASP A 73 -5.01 6.87 -11.65
C ASP A 73 -4.21 8.02 -12.28
N TRP A 74 -4.55 9.27 -11.96
CA TRP A 74 -3.80 10.43 -12.41
C TRP A 74 -2.36 10.46 -11.86
N LEU A 75 -2.18 10.13 -10.57
CA LEU A 75 -0.87 10.03 -9.94
C LEU A 75 -0.02 8.92 -10.57
N LYS A 76 -0.63 7.76 -10.86
CA LYS A 76 0.02 6.63 -11.52
C LYS A 76 0.50 6.99 -12.93
N ALA A 77 -0.24 7.83 -13.65
CA ALA A 77 0.13 8.32 -14.96
C ALA A 77 1.22 9.42 -14.93
N ARG A 78 1.58 9.95 -13.75
CA ARG A 78 2.52 11.08 -13.59
C ARG A 78 3.57 10.81 -12.51
N PRO A 79 4.50 9.87 -12.74
CA PRO A 79 5.56 9.59 -11.77
C PRO A 79 6.43 10.81 -11.46
N ASP A 80 6.66 11.71 -12.42
CA ASP A 80 7.41 12.94 -12.20
C ASP A 80 6.76 13.87 -11.16
N PHE A 81 5.43 13.86 -11.05
CA PHE A 81 4.73 14.66 -10.05
C PHE A 81 5.02 14.16 -8.63
N LEU A 82 5.14 12.84 -8.44
CA LEU A 82 5.47 12.23 -7.15
C LEU A 82 6.86 12.63 -6.63
N LEU A 83 7.75 13.06 -7.52
CA LEU A 83 9.11 13.51 -7.21
C LEU A 83 9.20 15.03 -7.07
N SER A 84 8.11 15.75 -7.32
CA SER A 84 8.09 17.21 -7.29
C SER A 84 7.94 17.76 -5.86
N GLU A 85 8.36 19.00 -5.65
CA GLU A 85 8.18 19.71 -4.38
C GLU A 85 6.71 20.02 -4.05
N ALA A 86 5.79 19.81 -4.99
CA ALA A 86 4.34 19.94 -4.77
C ALA A 86 3.77 18.82 -3.89
N VAL A 87 4.54 17.74 -3.69
CA VAL A 87 4.18 16.61 -2.84
C VAL A 87 4.94 16.69 -1.53
N THR A 88 4.21 16.84 -0.43
CA THR A 88 4.77 16.86 0.92
C THR A 88 4.74 15.47 1.52
N HIS A 89 5.88 14.95 1.96
CA HIS A 89 5.96 13.73 2.75
C HIS A 89 5.30 13.93 4.12
N LEU A 90 4.47 12.97 4.53
CA LEU A 90 3.81 12.97 5.84
C LEU A 90 4.44 11.98 6.80
N GLN A 91 4.59 10.72 6.36
CA GLN A 91 5.12 9.66 7.21
C GLN A 91 5.62 8.45 6.41
N THR A 92 6.45 7.65 7.08
CA THR A 92 6.86 6.34 6.61
C THR A 92 6.66 5.31 7.70
N LYS A 93 6.00 4.21 7.37
CA LYS A 93 5.73 3.09 8.29
C LYS A 93 6.13 1.80 7.59
N SER A 94 6.81 0.92 8.30
CA SER A 94 7.12 -0.43 7.81
C SER A 94 6.72 -1.45 8.84
N PHE A 95 6.13 -2.56 8.40
CA PHE A 95 5.70 -3.66 9.27
C PHE A 95 5.59 -4.95 8.47
N ALA A 96 5.50 -6.09 9.16
CA ALA A 96 5.26 -7.39 8.55
C ALA A 96 3.81 -7.81 8.76
N ILE A 97 3.16 -8.31 7.72
CA ILE A 97 1.91 -9.05 7.79
C ILE A 97 2.29 -10.53 7.80
N LEU A 98 2.06 -11.19 8.93
CA LEU A 98 2.19 -12.64 9.04
C LEU A 98 0.95 -13.27 8.42
N TYR A 99 1.13 -14.31 7.60
CA TYR A 99 0.00 -15.15 7.29
C TYR A 99 -0.44 -15.83 8.58
N PRO A 100 -1.74 -15.79 8.95
CA PRO A 100 -2.23 -16.72 9.93
C PRO A 100 -2.00 -18.10 9.34
N ASP A 101 -1.06 -18.81 9.96
CA ASP A 101 -0.71 -20.21 9.81
C ASP A 101 -1.70 -21.00 8.91
N GLN A 102 -1.16 -21.66 7.88
CA GLN A 102 -1.72 -22.89 7.32
C GLN A 102 -1.78 -24.00 8.39
N GLY A 103 -2.46 -23.73 9.51
CA GLY A 103 -2.45 -24.51 10.75
C GLY A 103 -3.78 -24.44 11.50
N MET A 104 -4.89 -24.14 10.82
CA MET A 104 -6.24 -24.40 11.34
C MET A 104 -7.12 -25.14 10.31
N GLN A 105 -6.64 -26.28 9.85
CA GLN A 105 -7.47 -27.48 9.71
C GLN A 105 -6.93 -28.54 10.65
N MET A 106 -7.08 -28.32 11.96
CA MET A 106 -7.20 -29.47 12.85
C MET A 106 -8.63 -29.98 12.70
N ASN A 107 -8.78 -31.10 11.99
CA ASN A 107 -9.97 -31.93 12.10
C ASN A 107 -10.31 -32.12 13.59
N MET A 108 -11.53 -31.79 13.98
CA MET A 108 -12.27 -32.55 14.97
C MET A 108 -13.55 -33.06 14.31
#